data_AF-A0A1B7SIZ8-F1
#
_entry.id   AF-A0A1B7SIZ8-F1
#
_cell.length_a   1.000
_cell.length_b   1.000
_cell.length_c   1.000
_cell.angle_alpha   90.00
_cell.angle_beta   90.00
_cell.angle_gamma   90.00
#
_symmetry.space_group_name_H-M   'P 1'
#
loop_
_entity.id
_entity.type
_entity.pdbx_description
1 polymer ?
#
loop_
_entity_poly.entity_id
_entity_poly.type
_entity_poly.pdbx_seq_one_letter_code
_entity_poly.pdbx_strand_id
1 'polypeptide(L)'
;MVCDTITYHPTLTKLINFLETNNGRDKLLRTLQYVTKLLAYYLLRTGSSVNHYYLVRRLQDLFTLSRKPLRALKPLKHLKALSVTVDNELGDGYTKLFESVKQASYSLYYGFDTVHWLKLLGLLRNRNGKLLVKVEQVCSFFWLVALVSGLLQNVRQLRVSYLRKQELLKELASDDDQNPLDKRGNLEKQKETLDTQNVQLYRAKRDLVIHALNSLVAINGLSQKRVNNGVAGGAGVITSILQLQDLWNATSTTESSVL
;
A
#
# COMPACT_ATOMS: atom_id res chain seq x y z
N MET A 1 -17.87 -26.60 -24.51
CA MET A 1 -18.62 -26.88 -23.26
C MET A 1 -17.75 -26.80 -22.00
N VAL A 2 -16.66 -27.58 -21.84
CA VAL A 2 -15.77 -27.43 -20.64
C VAL A 2 -14.89 -26.18 -20.70
N CYS A 3 -14.40 -25.82 -21.89
CA CYS A 3 -13.64 -24.58 -22.07
C CYS A 3 -14.50 -23.37 -21.72
N ASP A 4 -15.74 -23.31 -22.21
CA ASP A 4 -16.68 -22.21 -21.94
C ASP A 4 -16.91 -21.97 -20.44
N THR A 5 -17.06 -23.04 -19.64
CA THR A 5 -17.21 -22.91 -18.19
C THR A 5 -15.99 -22.29 -17.51
N ILE A 6 -14.78 -22.51 -18.04
CA ILE A 6 -13.56 -21.89 -17.52
C ILE A 6 -13.44 -20.45 -18.03
N THR A 7 -13.70 -20.19 -19.32
CA THR A 7 -13.56 -18.85 -19.91
C THR A 7 -14.54 -17.85 -19.33
N TYR A 8 -15.79 -18.24 -19.06
CA TYR A 8 -16.82 -17.37 -18.49
C TYR A 8 -16.87 -17.42 -16.95
N HIS A 9 -15.89 -18.05 -16.29
CA HIS A 9 -15.90 -18.12 -14.83
C HIS A 9 -15.63 -16.73 -14.23
N PRO A 10 -16.47 -16.21 -13.31
CA PRO A 10 -16.35 -14.84 -12.78
C PRO A 10 -15.00 -14.59 -12.08
N THR A 11 -14.42 -15.63 -11.48
CA THR A 11 -13.06 -15.55 -10.89
C THR A 11 -11.97 -15.34 -11.94
N LEU A 12 -12.11 -15.94 -13.13
CA LEU A 12 -11.14 -15.74 -14.21
C LEU A 12 -11.23 -14.30 -14.74
N THR A 13 -12.44 -13.80 -15.01
CA THR A 13 -12.67 -12.39 -15.38
C THR A 13 -12.10 -11.44 -14.34
N LYS A 14 -12.38 -11.69 -13.05
CA LYS A 14 -11.81 -10.89 -11.96
C LYS A 14 -10.29 -10.95 -11.91
N LEU A 15 -9.69 -12.12 -12.16
CA LEU A 15 -8.24 -12.28 -12.22
C LEU A 15 -7.64 -11.49 -13.39
N ILE A 16 -8.26 -11.54 -14.56
CA ILE A 16 -7.85 -10.76 -15.74
C ILE A 16 -7.91 -9.27 -15.42
N ASN A 17 -9.06 -8.77 -14.96
CA ASN A 17 -9.23 -7.36 -14.55
C ASN A 17 -8.17 -6.92 -13.53
N PHE A 18 -7.91 -7.77 -12.53
CA PHE A 18 -6.90 -7.50 -11.51
C PHE A 18 -5.50 -7.38 -12.15
N LEU A 19 -5.15 -8.32 -13.03
CA LEU A 19 -3.88 -8.37 -13.74
C LEU A 19 -3.73 -7.29 -14.80
N GLU A 20 -4.81 -6.71 -15.33
CA GLU A 20 -4.75 -5.57 -16.26
C GLU A 20 -4.31 -4.28 -15.56
N THR A 21 -4.52 -4.17 -14.25
CA THR A 21 -4.11 -2.98 -13.52
C THR A 21 -2.59 -2.95 -13.23
N ASN A 22 -1.98 -1.78 -13.42
CA ASN A 22 -0.59 -1.55 -13.01
C ASN A 22 -0.35 -1.81 -11.51
N ASN A 23 -1.35 -1.52 -10.67
CA ASN A 23 -1.26 -1.76 -9.23
C ASN A 23 -1.30 -3.24 -8.89
N GLY A 24 -2.16 -4.03 -9.54
CA GLY A 24 -2.23 -5.49 -9.37
C GLY A 24 -0.89 -6.14 -9.71
N ARG A 25 -0.34 -5.83 -10.89
CA ARG A 25 0.99 -6.32 -11.33
C ARG A 25 2.10 -5.90 -10.37
N ASP A 26 2.16 -4.63 -9.96
CA ASP A 26 3.19 -4.14 -9.01
C ASP A 26 3.13 -4.86 -7.67
N LYS A 27 1.92 -5.10 -7.12
CA LYS A 27 1.77 -5.80 -5.84
C LYS A 27 2.07 -7.29 -5.94
N LEU A 28 1.74 -7.96 -7.04
CA LEU A 28 2.14 -9.35 -7.24
C LEU A 28 3.66 -9.50 -7.27
N LEU A 29 4.33 -8.67 -8.08
CA LEU A 29 5.78 -8.65 -8.14
C LEU A 29 6.40 -8.27 -6.79
N ARG A 30 5.76 -7.38 -6.02
CA ARG A 30 6.19 -7.05 -4.65
C ARG A 30 6.14 -8.29 -3.75
N THR A 31 5.07 -9.06 -3.81
CA THR A 31 4.94 -10.30 -3.05
C THR A 31 6.06 -11.28 -3.41
N LEU A 32 6.29 -11.52 -4.70
CA LEU A 32 7.37 -12.39 -5.17
C LEU A 32 8.75 -11.90 -4.71
N GLN A 33 9.01 -10.59 -4.76
CA GLN A 33 10.24 -9.98 -4.26
C GLN A 33 10.44 -10.24 -2.76
N TYR A 34 9.42 -10.08 -1.91
CA TYR A 34 9.60 -10.28 -0.47
C TYR A 34 9.59 -11.76 -0.06
N VAL A 35 8.87 -12.61 -0.79
CA VAL A 35 8.95 -14.08 -0.62
C VAL A 35 10.36 -14.55 -0.94
N THR A 36 10.93 -14.14 -2.07
CA THR A 36 12.33 -14.47 -2.41
C THR A 36 13.33 -13.87 -1.42
N LYS A 37 13.10 -12.66 -0.91
CA LYS A 37 13.94 -12.08 0.16
C LYS A 37 13.92 -12.92 1.44
N LEU A 38 12.74 -13.37 1.87
CA LEU A 38 12.57 -14.21 3.05
C LEU A 38 13.19 -15.60 2.84
N LEU A 39 12.98 -16.19 1.66
CA LEU A 39 13.57 -17.47 1.28
C LEU A 39 15.10 -17.41 1.24
N ALA A 40 15.68 -16.35 0.68
CA ALA A 40 17.13 -16.16 0.69
C ALA A 40 17.70 -16.04 2.11
N TYR A 41 16.96 -15.40 3.02
CA TYR A 41 17.33 -15.35 4.44
C TYR A 41 17.28 -16.75 5.09
N TYR A 42 16.23 -17.52 4.79
CA TYR A 42 16.09 -18.89 5.29
C TYR A 42 17.22 -19.80 4.79
N LEU A 43 17.49 -19.82 3.48
CA LEU A 43 18.55 -20.63 2.88
C LEU A 43 19.94 -20.34 3.46
N LEU A 44 20.22 -19.07 3.78
CA LEU A 44 21.48 -18.67 4.42
C LEU A 44 21.60 -19.22 5.85
N ARG A 45 20.49 -19.36 6.58
CA ARG A 45 20.45 -19.86 7.96
C ARG A 45 20.51 -21.38 8.03
N THR A 46 19.95 -22.08 7.06
CA THR A 46 19.93 -23.55 7.00
C THR A 46 21.20 -24.15 6.42
N GLY A 47 22.19 -23.34 6.03
CA GLY A 47 23.43 -23.84 5.41
C GLY A 47 23.20 -24.50 4.06
N SER A 48 22.11 -24.15 3.36
CA SER A 48 21.77 -24.74 2.07
C SER A 48 22.78 -24.35 0.98
N SER A 49 22.79 -25.11 -0.13
CA SER A 49 23.72 -24.91 -1.24
C SER A 49 23.77 -23.45 -1.72
N VAL A 50 24.99 -22.92 -1.83
CA VAL A 50 25.31 -21.54 -2.24
C VAL A 50 24.64 -21.15 -3.56
N ASN A 51 24.51 -22.11 -4.49
CA ASN A 51 23.85 -21.90 -5.78
C ASN A 51 22.37 -21.51 -5.63
N HIS A 52 21.65 -22.16 -4.69
CA HIS A 52 20.25 -21.86 -4.45
C HIS A 52 20.08 -20.45 -3.85
N TYR A 53 20.96 -20.07 -2.92
CA TYR A 53 20.97 -18.71 -2.37
C TYR A 53 21.11 -17.65 -3.46
N TYR A 54 22.12 -17.79 -4.34
CA TYR A 54 22.34 -16.83 -5.42
C TYR A 54 21.22 -16.81 -6.45
N LEU A 55 20.63 -17.96 -6.77
CA LEU A 55 19.45 -18.03 -7.64
C LEU A 55 18.29 -17.22 -7.07
N VAL A 56 17.94 -17.46 -5.80
CA VAL A 56 16.83 -16.75 -5.15
C VAL A 56 17.11 -15.25 -5.02
N ARG A 57 18.36 -14.86 -4.77
CA ARG A 57 18.76 -13.44 -4.74
C ARG A 57 18.64 -12.78 -6.12
N ARG A 58 19.05 -13.48 -7.18
CA ARG A 58 18.87 -12.99 -8.54
C ARG A 58 17.40 -12.82 -8.90
N LEU A 59 16.53 -13.75 -8.52
CA LEU A 59 15.07 -13.60 -8.69
C LEU A 59 14.54 -12.38 -7.94
N GLN A 60 14.97 -12.18 -6.68
CA GLN A 60 14.61 -11.01 -5.87
C GLN A 60 14.97 -9.69 -6.58
N ASP A 61 16.16 -9.62 -7.16
CA ASP A 61 16.65 -8.43 -7.87
C ASP A 61 15.88 -8.20 -9.18
N LEU A 62 15.58 -9.26 -9.93
CA LEU A 62 14.76 -9.19 -11.14
C LEU A 62 13.35 -8.69 -10.82
N PHE A 63 12.68 -9.23 -9.80
CA PHE A 63 11.37 -8.74 -9.38
C PHE A 63 11.44 -7.27 -8.90
N THR A 64 12.51 -6.88 -8.21
CA THR A 64 12.72 -5.49 -7.80
C THR A 64 12.84 -4.58 -9.02
N LEU A 65 13.58 -4.99 -10.04
CA LEU A 65 13.77 -4.24 -11.29
C LEU A 65 12.47 -4.14 -12.09
N SER A 66 11.73 -5.24 -12.25
CA SER A 66 10.46 -5.28 -13.00
C SER A 66 9.37 -4.38 -12.41
N ARG A 67 9.42 -4.10 -11.11
CA ARG A 67 8.46 -3.20 -10.43
C ARG A 67 8.71 -1.73 -10.69
N LYS A 68 9.96 -1.33 -10.96
CA LYS A 68 10.34 0.07 -11.17
C LYS A 68 9.54 0.76 -12.28
N PRO A 69 9.40 0.20 -13.51
CA PRO A 69 8.59 0.84 -14.55
C PRO A 69 7.11 0.99 -14.15
N LEU A 70 6.53 0.01 -13.44
CA LEU A 70 5.13 0.07 -12.96
C LEU A 70 4.90 1.16 -11.90
N ARG A 71 5.98 1.67 -11.30
CA ARG A 71 5.96 2.73 -10.28
C ARG A 71 6.45 4.07 -10.81
N ALA A 72 7.02 4.10 -12.02
CA ALA A 72 7.32 5.34 -12.70
C ALA A 72 6.04 6.17 -12.85
N LEU A 73 6.16 7.50 -12.81
CA LEU A 73 5.05 8.46 -12.91
C LEU A 73 4.02 8.43 -11.77
N LYS A 74 4.09 7.48 -10.81
CA LYS A 74 3.36 7.58 -9.53
C LYS A 74 3.57 8.91 -8.78
N PRO A 75 4.71 9.63 -8.89
CA PRO A 75 4.84 10.96 -8.28
C PRO A 75 3.72 11.92 -8.70
N LEU A 76 3.26 11.88 -9.95
CA LEU A 76 2.19 12.76 -10.43
C LEU A 76 0.88 12.55 -9.67
N LYS A 77 0.53 11.29 -9.39
CA LYS A 77 -0.64 10.94 -8.58
C LYS A 77 -0.53 11.51 -7.16
N HIS A 78 0.66 11.42 -6.57
CA HIS A 78 0.92 11.92 -5.23
C HIS A 78 0.96 13.45 -5.16
N LEU A 79 1.47 14.13 -6.20
CA LEU A 79 1.40 15.60 -6.31
C LEU A 79 -0.04 16.09 -6.45
N LYS A 80 -0.85 15.42 -7.27
CA LYS A 80 -2.29 15.74 -7.36
C LYS A 80 -2.99 15.54 -6.02
N ALA A 81 -2.74 14.42 -5.35
CA ALA A 81 -3.32 14.14 -4.03
C ALA A 81 -2.86 15.16 -2.97
N LEU A 82 -1.60 15.62 -3.05
CA LEU A 82 -1.08 16.68 -2.21
C LEU A 82 -1.85 17.99 -2.42
N SER A 83 -2.02 18.43 -3.68
CA SER A 83 -2.80 19.65 -3.99
C SER A 83 -4.19 19.57 -3.40
N VAL A 84 -4.93 18.49 -3.70
CA VAL A 84 -6.30 18.27 -3.17
C VAL A 84 -6.33 18.30 -1.64
N THR A 85 -5.31 17.76 -0.98
CA THR A 85 -5.22 17.78 0.49
C THR A 85 -4.99 19.19 1.02
N VAL A 86 -4.09 19.95 0.38
CA VAL A 86 -3.77 21.33 0.76
C VAL A 86 -4.95 22.26 0.51
N ASP A 87 -5.73 22.02 -0.55
CA ASP A 87 -6.91 22.81 -0.91
C ASP A 87 -8.14 22.47 -0.05
N ASN A 88 -8.10 21.39 0.74
CA ASN A 88 -9.20 21.03 1.62
C ASN A 88 -9.26 21.96 2.85
N GLU A 89 -10.14 22.95 2.82
CA GLU A 89 -10.35 23.92 3.89
C GLU A 89 -11.18 23.36 5.07
N LEU A 90 -12.03 22.37 4.81
CA LEU A 90 -12.96 21.79 5.80
C LEU A 90 -12.35 20.64 6.62
N GLY A 91 -11.11 20.26 6.33
CA GLY A 91 -10.43 19.13 6.97
C GLY A 91 -9.81 19.46 8.33
N ASP A 92 -9.77 18.46 9.22
CA ASP A 92 -9.00 18.52 10.48
C ASP A 92 -7.52 18.86 10.20
N GLY A 93 -7.02 19.95 10.78
CA GLY A 93 -5.70 20.51 10.49
C GLY A 93 -4.55 19.52 10.68
N TYR A 94 -4.61 18.67 11.72
CA TYR A 94 -3.61 17.63 11.94
C TYR A 94 -3.66 16.52 10.88
N THR A 95 -4.86 16.05 10.55
CA THR A 95 -5.06 15.05 9.49
C THR A 95 -4.55 15.58 8.14
N LYS A 96 -4.85 16.85 7.83
CA LYS A 96 -4.38 17.54 6.63
C LYS A 96 -2.86 17.65 6.58
N LEU A 97 -2.22 18.03 7.69
CA LEU A 97 -0.76 18.12 7.79
C LEU A 97 -0.10 16.76 7.53
N PHE A 98 -0.53 15.71 8.23
CA PHE A 98 0.06 14.37 8.08
C PHE A 98 -0.19 13.78 6.69
N GLU A 99 -1.38 13.97 6.12
CA GLU A 99 -1.66 13.59 4.73
C GLU A 99 -0.76 14.33 3.74
N SER A 100 -0.58 15.65 3.93
CA SER A 100 0.27 16.46 3.05
C SER A 100 1.73 16.00 3.09
N VAL A 101 2.29 15.79 4.28
CA VAL A 101 3.65 15.26 4.44
C VAL A 101 3.78 13.86 3.82
N LYS A 102 2.77 13.01 4.01
CA LYS A 102 2.73 11.66 3.41
C LYS A 102 2.76 11.72 1.89
N GLN A 103 1.89 12.53 1.28
CA GLN A 103 1.79 12.62 -0.18
C GLN A 103 3.04 13.27 -0.81
N ALA A 104 3.56 14.34 -0.21
CA ALA A 104 4.83 14.95 -0.63
C ALA A 104 5.99 13.94 -0.57
N SER A 105 6.10 13.21 0.55
CA SER A 105 7.16 12.22 0.75
C SER A 105 7.03 11.03 -0.21
N TYR A 106 5.81 10.55 -0.49
CA TYR A 106 5.61 9.51 -1.51
C TYR A 106 5.97 10.00 -2.92
N SER A 107 5.66 11.26 -3.25
CA SER A 107 6.07 11.85 -4.53
C SER A 107 7.59 11.83 -4.68
N LEU A 108 8.31 12.29 -3.65
CA LEU A 108 9.78 12.26 -3.63
C LEU A 108 10.32 10.83 -3.70
N TYR A 109 9.76 9.90 -2.92
CA TYR A 109 10.14 8.48 -2.94
C TYR A 109 10.06 7.89 -4.35
N TYR A 110 8.91 8.00 -5.02
CA TYR A 110 8.75 7.44 -6.36
C TYR A 110 9.52 8.22 -7.42
N GLY A 111 9.75 9.52 -7.20
CA GLY A 111 10.57 10.36 -8.08
C GLY A 111 12.02 9.89 -8.08
N PHE A 112 12.62 9.75 -6.90
CA PHE A 112 13.97 9.20 -6.77
C PHE A 112 14.04 7.73 -7.18
N ASP A 113 13.00 6.92 -6.97
CA ASP A 113 12.96 5.53 -7.47
C ASP A 113 13.00 5.46 -9.00
N THR A 114 12.35 6.42 -9.68
CA THR A 114 12.39 6.57 -11.14
C THR A 114 13.78 6.99 -11.61
N VAL A 115 14.41 7.96 -10.95
CA VAL A 115 15.81 8.36 -11.25
C VAL A 115 16.76 7.18 -11.05
N HIS A 116 16.59 6.42 -9.97
CA HIS A 116 17.38 5.21 -9.72
C HIS A 116 17.18 4.16 -10.82
N TRP A 117 15.94 3.97 -11.29
CA TRP A 117 15.63 3.07 -12.38
C TRP A 117 16.30 3.47 -13.70
N LEU A 118 16.19 4.73 -14.10
CA LEU A 118 16.85 5.25 -15.31
C LEU A 118 18.37 5.09 -15.25
N LYS A 119 18.95 5.23 -14.05
CA LYS A 119 20.36 4.96 -13.83
C LYS A 119 20.72 3.49 -13.98
N LEU A 120 19.91 2.56 -13.48
CA LEU A 120 20.13 1.11 -13.68
C LEU A 120 20.06 0.72 -15.17
N LEU A 121 19.28 1.43 -15.98
CA LEU A 121 19.23 1.25 -17.43
C LEU A 121 20.43 1.86 -18.18
N GLY A 122 21.33 2.55 -17.49
CA GLY A 122 22.49 3.21 -18.12
C GLY A 122 22.16 4.55 -18.79
N LEU A 123 20.93 5.04 -18.68
CA LEU A 123 20.50 6.32 -19.27
C LEU A 123 21.09 7.54 -18.55
N LEU A 124 21.42 7.38 -17.26
CA LEU A 124 22.10 8.41 -16.48
C LEU A 124 23.59 8.06 -16.32
N ARG A 125 24.45 8.80 -17.01
CA ARG A 125 25.91 8.63 -16.93
C ARG A 125 26.38 8.94 -15.51
N ASN A 126 27.08 7.99 -14.87
CA ASN A 126 27.81 8.30 -13.65
C ASN A 126 29.13 7.54 -13.58
N ARG A 127 30.22 8.26 -13.31
CA ARG A 127 31.55 7.67 -13.06
C ARG A 127 31.67 7.03 -11.66
N ASN A 128 30.79 7.37 -10.71
CA ASN A 128 30.90 6.94 -9.31
C ASN A 128 29.72 6.07 -8.81
N GLY A 129 29.99 4.81 -8.45
CA GLY A 129 28.99 3.86 -7.91
C GLY A 129 28.35 4.30 -6.59
N LYS A 130 29.04 5.12 -5.77
CA LYS A 130 28.58 5.60 -4.46
C LYS A 130 27.26 6.40 -4.50
N LEU A 131 26.97 7.06 -5.62
CA LEU A 131 25.72 7.82 -5.77
C LEU A 131 24.49 6.89 -5.84
N LEU A 132 24.61 5.68 -6.37
CA LEU A 132 23.47 4.75 -6.50
C LEU A 132 22.98 4.29 -5.11
N VAL A 133 23.92 3.96 -4.23
CA VAL A 133 23.65 3.62 -2.82
C VAL A 133 23.02 4.80 -2.09
N LYS A 134 23.56 6.02 -2.28
CA LYS A 134 22.97 7.24 -1.69
C LYS A 134 21.53 7.46 -2.15
N VAL A 135 21.23 7.29 -3.43
CA VAL A 135 19.86 7.45 -3.95
C VAL A 135 18.92 6.39 -3.35
N GLU A 136 19.34 5.12 -3.21
CA GLU A 136 18.53 4.09 -2.55
C GLU A 136 18.22 4.42 -1.08
N GLN A 137 19.20 4.97 -0.35
CA GLN A 137 19.01 5.43 1.03
C GLN A 137 18.06 6.63 1.10
N VAL A 138 18.21 7.61 0.21
CA VAL A 138 17.30 8.76 0.12
C VAL A 138 15.87 8.33 -0.21
N CYS A 139 15.70 7.38 -1.14
CA CYS A 139 14.38 6.77 -1.39
C CYS A 139 13.81 6.15 -0.12
N SER A 140 14.61 5.34 0.58
CA SER A 140 14.17 4.65 1.80
C SER A 140 13.84 5.64 2.93
N PHE A 141 14.54 6.78 2.99
CA PHE A 141 14.24 7.87 3.92
C PHE A 141 12.88 8.50 3.63
N PHE A 142 12.64 8.97 2.40
CA PHE A 142 11.34 9.55 2.05
C PHE A 142 10.19 8.55 2.16
N TRP A 143 10.45 7.27 1.86
CA TRP A 143 9.47 6.22 2.11
C TRP A 143 9.15 6.09 3.59
N LEU A 144 10.16 6.09 4.48
CA LEU A 144 9.94 6.04 5.92
C LEU A 144 9.17 7.27 6.42
N VAL A 145 9.51 8.48 5.97
CA VAL A 145 8.77 9.70 6.33
C VAL A 145 7.30 9.57 5.92
N ALA A 146 7.03 9.12 4.69
CA ALA A 146 5.66 8.89 4.23
C ALA A 146 4.90 7.87 5.10
N LEU A 147 5.59 6.80 5.51
CA LEU A 147 4.99 5.75 6.34
C LEU A 147 4.68 6.24 7.75
N VAL A 148 5.59 6.98 8.38
CA VAL A 148 5.42 7.56 9.72
C VAL A 148 4.30 8.61 9.72
N SER A 149 4.26 9.51 8.74
CA SER A 149 3.15 10.45 8.61
C SER A 149 1.82 9.73 8.37
N GLY A 150 1.82 8.65 7.58
CA GLY A 150 0.64 7.78 7.43
C GLY A 150 0.20 7.09 8.72
N LEU A 151 1.13 6.65 9.58
CA LEU A 151 0.79 6.12 10.90
C LEU A 151 0.09 7.18 11.76
N LEU A 152 0.67 8.38 11.85
CA LEU A 152 0.10 9.48 12.65
C LEU A 152 -1.30 9.86 12.14
N GLN A 153 -1.46 9.90 10.83
CA GLN A 153 -2.76 10.12 10.20
C GLN A 153 -3.78 9.03 10.55
N ASN A 154 -3.42 7.76 10.44
CA ASN A 154 -4.32 6.64 10.73
C ASN A 154 -4.69 6.59 12.22
N VAL A 155 -3.77 6.93 13.13
CA VAL A 155 -4.07 7.09 14.56
C VAL A 155 -5.10 8.21 14.78
N ARG A 156 -4.91 9.36 14.12
CA ARG A 156 -5.85 10.47 14.20
C ARG A 156 -7.23 10.08 13.64
N GLN A 157 -7.28 9.43 12.48
CA GLN A 157 -8.51 8.93 11.88
C GLN A 157 -9.23 7.94 12.80
N LEU A 158 -8.52 6.99 13.41
CA LEU A 158 -9.13 6.06 14.37
C LEU A 158 -9.77 6.77 15.55
N ARG A 159 -9.09 7.78 16.11
CA ARG A 159 -9.64 8.58 17.20
C ARG A 159 -10.91 9.31 16.77
N VAL A 160 -10.90 9.96 15.61
CA VAL A 160 -12.04 10.71 15.08
C VAL A 160 -13.21 9.78 14.76
N SER A 161 -12.98 8.68 14.04
CA SER A 161 -14.02 7.70 13.72
C SER A 161 -14.60 7.01 14.96
N TYR A 162 -13.79 6.79 16.00
CA TYR A 162 -14.28 6.22 17.26
C TYR A 162 -15.21 7.19 18.00
N LEU A 163 -14.82 8.48 18.10
CA LEU A 163 -15.67 9.51 18.71
C LEU A 163 -16.98 9.68 17.93
N ARG A 164 -16.90 9.75 16.60
CA ARG A 164 -18.09 9.83 15.73
C ARG A 164 -19.02 8.65 15.91
N LYS A 165 -18.47 7.43 16.02
CA LYS A 165 -19.26 6.22 16.28
C LYS A 165 -19.95 6.29 17.65
N GLN A 166 -19.28 6.78 18.69
CA GLN A 166 -19.89 6.94 20.01
C GLN A 166 -21.03 7.97 20.00
N GLU A 167 -20.87 9.08 19.29
CA GLU A 167 -21.92 10.09 19.13
C GLU A 167 -23.15 9.50 18.43
N LEU A 168 -22.95 8.80 17.31
CA LEU A 168 -24.04 8.13 16.59
C LEU A 168 -24.77 7.12 17.48
N LEU A 169 -24.05 6.31 18.26
CA LEU A 169 -24.68 5.34 19.17
C LEU A 169 -25.50 6.00 20.28
N LYS A 170 -25.09 7.18 20.77
CA LYS A 170 -25.87 7.96 21.73
C LYS A 170 -27.12 8.54 21.09
N GLU A 171 -27.02 9.02 19.86
CA GLU A 171 -28.16 9.52 19.09
C GLU A 171 -29.22 8.42 18.89
N LEU A 172 -28.79 7.20 18.48
CA LEU A 172 -29.69 6.04 18.38
C LEU A 172 -30.38 5.68 19.70
N ALA A 173 -29.71 5.88 20.84
CA ALA A 173 -30.26 5.56 22.15
C ALA A 173 -31.24 6.62 22.67
N SER A 174 -31.27 7.81 22.07
CA SER A 174 -32.03 8.97 22.55
C SER A 174 -33.33 9.22 21.75
N ASP A 175 -33.59 8.43 20.70
CA ASP A 175 -34.61 8.72 19.67
C ASP A 175 -36.01 8.16 20.01
N ASP A 176 -36.55 8.57 21.17
CA ASP A 176 -37.82 8.06 21.69
C ASP A 176 -39.06 8.80 21.16
N ASP A 177 -38.91 10.00 20.57
CA ASP A 177 -40.02 10.96 20.38
C ASP A 177 -40.37 11.31 18.91
N GLN A 178 -40.08 10.42 17.94
CA GLN A 178 -40.36 10.65 16.51
C GLN A 178 -41.54 9.81 15.96
N ASN A 179 -42.22 10.39 14.97
CA ASN A 179 -43.30 9.77 14.19
C ASN A 179 -42.83 8.43 13.56
N PRO A 180 -43.62 7.34 13.55
CA PRO A 180 -43.14 6.00 13.20
C PRO A 180 -42.54 5.84 11.79
N LEU A 181 -43.01 6.63 10.83
CA LEU A 181 -42.54 6.62 9.44
C LEU A 181 -41.18 7.35 9.29
N ASP A 182 -41.02 8.50 9.95
CA ASP A 182 -39.76 9.27 9.97
C ASP A 182 -38.67 8.52 10.75
N LYS A 183 -39.07 7.84 11.83
CA LYS A 183 -38.20 6.99 12.65
C LYS A 183 -37.54 5.88 11.83
N ARG A 184 -38.30 5.19 10.96
CA ARG A 184 -37.77 4.07 10.15
C ARG A 184 -36.75 4.54 9.11
N GLY A 185 -37.02 5.65 8.42
CA GLY A 185 -36.09 6.24 7.44
C GLY A 185 -34.81 6.77 8.07
N ASN A 186 -34.90 7.40 9.25
CA ASN A 186 -33.73 7.90 9.99
C ASN A 186 -32.88 6.74 10.55
N LEU A 187 -33.51 5.68 11.07
CA LEU A 187 -32.83 4.46 11.53
C LEU A 187 -32.03 3.77 10.42
N GLU A 188 -32.59 3.66 9.21
CA GLU A 188 -31.89 3.05 8.06
C GLU A 188 -30.65 3.87 7.67
N LYS A 189 -30.78 5.20 7.56
CA LYS A 189 -29.66 6.11 7.27
C LYS A 189 -28.58 6.07 8.36
N GLN A 190 -28.97 6.05 9.63
CA GLN A 190 -28.02 5.95 10.74
C GLN A 190 -27.31 4.60 10.77
N LYS A 191 -28.00 3.49 10.48
CA LYS A 191 -27.38 2.16 10.33
C LYS A 191 -26.38 2.13 9.18
N GLU A 192 -26.72 2.69 8.03
CA GLU A 192 -25.80 2.80 6.88
C GLU A 192 -24.57 3.64 7.23
N THR A 193 -24.77 4.74 7.97
CA THR A 193 -23.68 5.59 8.46
C THR A 193 -22.77 4.81 9.43
N LEU A 194 -23.35 4.03 10.35
CA LEU A 194 -22.59 3.18 11.28
C LEU A 194 -21.80 2.09 10.55
N ASP A 195 -22.38 1.46 9.54
CA ASP A 195 -21.65 0.46 8.73
C ASP A 195 -20.48 1.09 7.99
N THR A 196 -20.70 2.25 7.38
CA THR A 196 -19.65 3.06 6.76
C THR A 196 -18.53 3.38 7.74
N GLN A 197 -18.86 3.77 8.97
CA GLN A 197 -17.87 4.02 10.03
C GLN A 197 -17.11 2.75 10.45
N ASN A 198 -17.78 1.60 10.54
CA ASN A 198 -17.14 0.31 10.84
C ASN A 198 -16.13 -0.07 9.76
N VAL A 199 -16.48 0.13 8.49
CA VAL A 199 -15.58 -0.09 7.35
C VAL A 199 -14.37 0.84 7.42
N GLN A 200 -14.57 2.13 7.73
CA GLN A 200 -13.46 3.09 7.90
C GLN A 200 -12.53 2.69 9.04
N LEU A 201 -13.07 2.30 10.19
CA LEU A 201 -12.29 1.81 11.33
C LEU A 201 -11.48 0.57 10.99
N TYR A 202 -12.09 -0.39 10.28
CA TYR A 202 -11.40 -1.60 9.83
C TYR A 202 -10.23 -1.25 8.90
N ARG A 203 -10.46 -0.38 7.92
CA ARG A 203 -9.41 0.09 6.99
C ARG A 203 -8.29 0.80 7.72
N ALA A 204 -8.60 1.74 8.62
CA ALA A 204 -7.58 2.48 9.37
C ALA A 204 -6.73 1.58 10.29
N LYS A 205 -7.33 0.57 10.94
CA LYS A 205 -6.58 -0.44 11.72
C LYS A 205 -5.64 -1.25 10.84
N ARG A 206 -6.12 -1.66 9.67
CA ARG A 206 -5.35 -2.46 8.71
C ARG A 206 -4.18 -1.65 8.14
N ASP A 207 -4.44 -0.40 7.80
CA ASP A 207 -3.41 0.53 7.33
C ASP A 207 -2.36 0.80 8.41
N LEU A 208 -2.72 0.91 9.70
CA LEU A 208 -1.72 0.98 10.78
C LEU A 208 -0.74 -0.19 10.74
N VAL A 209 -1.23 -1.42 10.65
CA VAL A 209 -0.39 -2.61 10.59
C VAL A 209 0.50 -2.56 9.35
N ILE A 210 -0.07 -2.19 8.20
CA ILE A 210 0.66 -2.07 6.94
C ILE A 210 1.78 -1.02 7.05
N HIS A 211 1.49 0.15 7.59
CA HIS A 211 2.45 1.23 7.72
C HIS A 211 3.56 0.91 8.75
N ALA A 212 3.21 0.26 9.86
CA ALA A 212 4.17 -0.15 10.89
C ALA A 212 5.15 -1.20 10.34
N LEU A 213 4.64 -2.26 9.71
CA LEU A 213 5.47 -3.30 9.11
C LEU A 213 6.30 -2.76 7.95
N ASN A 214 5.74 -1.90 7.10
CA ASN A 214 6.52 -1.26 6.04
C ASN A 214 7.61 -0.33 6.59
N SER A 215 7.42 0.28 7.76
CA SER A 215 8.45 1.12 8.38
C SER A 215 9.68 0.28 8.75
N LEU A 216 9.48 -0.95 9.24
CA LEU A 216 10.58 -1.91 9.46
C LEU A 216 11.36 -2.21 8.17
N VAL A 217 10.63 -2.34 7.06
CA VAL A 217 11.24 -2.58 5.74
C VAL A 217 12.04 -1.36 5.26
N ALA A 218 11.48 -0.15 5.43
CA ALA A 218 12.14 1.10 5.07
C ALA A 218 13.40 1.35 5.92
N ILE A 219 13.33 1.11 7.24
CA ILE A 219 14.49 1.16 8.15
C ILE A 219 15.59 0.20 7.70
N ASN A 220 15.23 -1.02 7.29
CA ASN A 220 16.22 -1.97 6.76
C ASN A 220 16.85 -1.48 5.43
N GLY A 221 16.16 -0.65 4.64
CA GLY A 221 16.68 0.00 3.43
C GLY A 221 17.63 1.16 3.72
N LEU A 222 17.48 1.83 4.86
CA LEU A 222 18.39 2.90 5.30
C LEU A 222 19.75 2.37 5.76
N SER A 223 19.77 1.19 6.40
CA SER A 223 20.98 0.60 6.94
C SER A 223 21.91 0.06 5.85
N GLN A 224 23.17 0.51 5.84
CA GLN A 224 24.21 -0.02 4.95
C GLN A 224 24.47 -1.52 5.18
N LYS A 225 24.32 -2.01 6.41
CA LYS A 225 24.52 -3.42 6.78
C LYS A 225 23.22 -4.24 6.86
N ARG A 226 22.07 -3.70 6.39
CA ARG A 226 20.75 -4.36 6.34
C ARG A 226 20.48 -5.23 7.59
N VAL A 227 20.20 -4.55 8.70
CA VAL A 227 20.14 -5.07 10.09
C VAL A 227 19.44 -6.43 10.23
N ASN A 228 18.32 -6.67 9.53
CA ASN A 228 17.65 -7.97 9.56
C ASN A 228 16.83 -8.22 8.28
N ASN A 229 17.44 -8.92 7.32
CA ASN A 229 16.77 -9.28 6.06
C ASN A 229 15.57 -10.23 6.25
N GLY A 230 15.57 -11.05 7.31
CA GLY A 230 14.46 -11.96 7.64
C GLY A 230 13.22 -11.19 8.10
N VAL A 231 13.38 -10.29 9.06
CA VAL A 231 12.29 -9.42 9.54
C VAL A 231 11.76 -8.55 8.41
N ALA A 232 12.63 -7.91 7.62
CA ALA A 232 12.20 -7.11 6.48
C ALA A 232 11.53 -7.96 5.38
N GLY A 233 11.98 -9.21 5.18
CA GLY A 233 11.34 -10.17 4.29
C GLY A 233 9.93 -10.52 4.75
N GLY A 234 9.79 -10.98 6.00
CA GLY A 234 8.50 -11.37 6.58
C GLY A 234 7.49 -10.21 6.65
N ALA A 235 7.92 -9.05 7.14
CA ALA A 235 7.09 -7.83 7.14
C ALA A 235 6.66 -7.45 5.71
N GLY A 236 7.57 -7.56 4.74
CA GLY A 236 7.29 -7.33 3.34
C GLY A 236 6.26 -8.31 2.75
N VAL A 237 6.34 -9.60 3.09
CA VAL A 237 5.37 -10.62 2.65
C VAL A 237 3.99 -10.32 3.21
N ILE A 238 3.88 -10.14 4.54
CA ILE A 238 2.60 -9.87 5.22
C ILE A 238 1.92 -8.64 4.63
N THR A 239 2.66 -7.52 4.52
CA THR A 239 2.10 -6.28 3.95
C THR A 239 1.72 -6.39 2.49
N SER A 240 2.42 -7.21 1.70
CA SER A 240 2.08 -7.40 0.28
C SER A 240 0.83 -8.26 0.11
N ILE A 241 0.64 -9.29 0.93
CA ILE A 241 -0.60 -10.08 0.95
C ILE A 241 -1.79 -9.22 1.34
N LEU A 242 -1.67 -8.40 2.40
CA LEU A 242 -2.72 -7.47 2.79
C LEU A 242 -3.06 -6.50 1.63
N GLN A 243 -2.06 -5.90 1.01
CA GLN A 243 -2.31 -4.99 -0.12
C GLN A 243 -2.90 -5.70 -1.35
N LEU A 244 -2.54 -6.96 -1.60
CA LEU A 244 -3.15 -7.77 -2.66
C LEU A 244 -4.63 -8.03 -2.39
N GLN A 245 -4.98 -8.37 -1.14
CA GLN A 245 -6.37 -8.58 -0.74
C GLN A 245 -7.22 -7.31 -0.93
N ASP A 246 -6.69 -6.12 -0.63
CA ASP A 246 -7.44 -4.87 -0.86
C ASP A 246 -7.72 -4.65 -2.34
N LEU A 247 -6.71 -4.81 -3.17
CA LEU A 247 -6.83 -4.65 -4.61
C LEU A 247 -7.77 -5.70 -5.20
N TRP A 248 -7.67 -6.95 -4.75
CA TRP A 248 -8.55 -8.03 -5.16
C TRP A 248 -10.02 -7.74 -4.79
N ASN A 249 -10.26 -7.28 -3.56
CA ASN A 249 -11.61 -6.94 -3.10
C ASN A 249 -12.18 -5.72 -3.84
N ALA A 250 -11.33 -4.78 -4.27
CA ALA A 250 -11.72 -3.63 -5.08
C ALA A 250 -11.88 -3.94 -6.58
N THR A 251 -11.49 -5.12 -7.06
CA THR A 251 -11.57 -5.49 -8.48
C THR A 251 -12.97 -5.99 -8.84
N SER A 252 -13.54 -5.46 -9.93
CA SER A 252 -14.83 -5.86 -10.48
C SER A 252 -14.81 -7.25 -11.11
N THR A 253 -15.94 -7.95 -11.06
CA THR A 253 -16.18 -9.23 -11.76
C THR A 253 -16.79 -9.02 -13.16
N THR A 254 -17.18 -7.80 -13.49
CA THR A 254 -17.69 -7.44 -14.82
C THR A 254 -16.55 -7.39 -15.82
N GLU A 255 -16.75 -7.91 -17.02
CA GLU A 255 -15.78 -7.79 -18.11
C GLU A 255 -15.42 -6.32 -18.34
N SER A 256 -14.12 -6.02 -18.34
CA SER A 256 -13.64 -4.74 -18.86
C SER A 256 -14.09 -4.66 -20.32
N SER A 257 -14.87 -3.65 -20.66
CA SER A 257 -15.27 -3.38 -22.04
C SER A 257 -13.99 -3.15 -22.85
N VAL A 258 -13.55 -4.16 -23.58
CA VAL A 258 -12.46 -4.06 -24.54
C VAL A 258 -12.95 -3.16 -25.67
N LEU A 259 -12.47 -1.91 -25.68
CA LEU A 259 -12.49 -1.00 -26.83
C LEU A 259 -11.07 -0.53 -27.09
#